data_AF-A0A4U6RCI5-F1
#
_entry.id   AF-A0A4U6RCI5-F1
#
_cell.length_a   1.000
_cell.length_b   1.000
_cell.length_c   1.000
_cell.angle_alpha   90.00
_cell.angle_beta   90.00
_cell.angle_gamma   90.00
#
_symmetry.space_group_name_H-M   'P 1'
#
loop_
_entity.id
_entity.type
_entity.pdbx_description
1 polymer ?
#
loop_
_entity_poly.entity_id
_entity_poly.type
_entity_poly.pdbx_seq_one_letter_code
_entity_poly.pdbx_strand_id
1 'polypeptide(L)'
;MIALDTPFHRKAKKLKAPTSAAFDAATWTSLLESDVSLSDLELIAGAMLIAAEMKAFRAQPPDAERDALDPATETALCVAAMNAEYLTVMNLSGQASRDAIAAGALSYGHITGTQFDTGLGQKVDALTMIDTSVDASESWLFDIEPTKTRTGVVESDLRALAARTAQRYCVQYGLNSIWKQCLWEGWRPSSMQGFNIWGPQDVELAKLLEATRVRQAENLMNYPHIDQAAWKMMGPKDRKNRTLPRTVIQATAIRRWRVKIGRPDCLSKFAPPFVTERAALEGSYLNFFLDHPLPNLSGRNCRDLLAAWHVILDLALLLAKELRAMQTLTLADIRHVSLQVSVAELHRILREALLISE
;
A
#
# COMPACT_ATOMS: atom_id res chain seq x y z
N MET A 1 27.48 -14.56 2.72
CA MET A 1 27.04 -13.76 3.89
C MET A 1 27.48 -12.32 3.65
N ILE A 2 26.56 -11.43 3.28
CA ILE A 2 26.88 -10.02 3.04
C ILE A 2 27.22 -9.39 4.39
N ALA A 3 28.47 -8.95 4.57
CA ALA A 3 28.86 -8.21 5.76
C ALA A 3 28.26 -6.80 5.67
N LEU A 4 27.03 -6.61 6.16
CA LEU A 4 26.31 -5.33 6.15
C LEU A 4 26.90 -4.26 7.09
N ASP A 5 27.97 -4.60 7.83
CA ASP A 5 28.68 -3.70 8.74
C ASP A 5 30.18 -3.57 8.41
N THR A 6 30.49 -3.21 7.16
CA THR A 6 31.84 -2.74 6.81
C THR A 6 32.04 -1.27 7.20
N PRO A 7 33.29 -0.79 7.39
CA PRO A 7 33.57 0.64 7.55
C PRO A 7 32.98 1.50 6.42
N PHE A 8 32.96 0.96 5.20
CA PHE A 8 32.29 1.57 4.05
C PHE A 8 30.78 1.71 4.29
N HIS A 9 30.08 0.62 4.62
CA HIS A 9 28.63 0.66 4.86
C HIS A 9 28.25 1.62 6.00
N ARG A 10 29.06 1.75 7.06
CA ARG A 10 28.81 2.72 8.14
C ARG A 10 28.90 4.18 7.67
N LYS A 11 29.80 4.48 6.74
CA LYS A 11 29.90 5.81 6.14
C LYS A 11 28.76 6.04 5.15
N ALA A 12 28.48 5.07 4.28
CA ALA A 12 27.40 5.14 3.29
C ALA A 12 26.02 5.36 3.92
N LYS A 13 25.74 4.74 5.08
CA LYS A 13 24.49 4.95 5.85
C LYS A 13 24.22 6.41 6.25
N LYS A 14 25.25 7.26 6.28
CA LYS A 14 25.12 8.70 6.60
C LYS A 14 24.90 9.56 5.36
N LEU A 15 25.12 9.02 4.17
CA LEU A 15 24.95 9.74 2.92
C LEU A 15 23.49 9.79 2.49
N LYS A 16 23.14 10.78 1.69
CA LYS A 16 21.81 10.86 1.06
C LYS A 16 21.68 9.76 0.02
N ALA A 17 20.54 9.06 0.02
CA ALA A 17 20.25 7.99 -0.94
C ALA A 17 20.22 8.51 -2.39
N PRO A 18 20.52 7.67 -3.40
CA PRO A 18 20.47 8.03 -4.83
C PRO A 18 19.08 8.48 -5.30
N THR A 19 18.03 8.12 -4.56
CA THR A 19 16.65 8.54 -4.79
C THR A 19 16.31 9.91 -4.19
N SER A 20 17.25 10.55 -3.48
CA SER A 20 17.07 11.89 -2.90
C SER A 20 17.45 13.00 -3.89
N ALA A 21 16.78 14.16 -3.80
CA ALA A 21 17.17 15.37 -4.53
C ALA A 21 18.55 15.89 -4.08
N ALA A 22 18.93 15.64 -2.83
CA ALA A 22 20.21 16.05 -2.24
C ALA A 22 21.32 15.01 -2.42
N PHE A 23 21.15 14.04 -3.33
CA PHE A 23 22.21 13.08 -3.65
C PHE A 23 23.40 13.79 -4.29
N ASP A 24 24.60 13.46 -3.82
CA ASP A 24 25.85 13.94 -4.41
C ASP A 24 26.73 12.76 -4.81
N ALA A 25 26.94 12.61 -6.12
CA ALA A 25 27.77 11.54 -6.67
C ALA A 25 29.21 11.64 -6.18
N ALA A 26 29.75 12.85 -6.04
CA ALA A 26 31.14 13.07 -5.62
C ALA A 26 31.38 12.55 -4.20
N THR A 27 30.50 12.89 -3.26
CA THR A 27 30.54 12.39 -1.87
C THR A 27 30.41 10.87 -1.78
N TRP A 28 29.63 10.24 -2.65
CA TRP A 28 29.55 8.78 -2.70
C TRP A 28 30.83 8.15 -3.25
N THR A 29 31.41 8.73 -4.30
CA THR A 29 32.67 8.22 -4.90
C THR A 29 33.89 8.43 -4.01
N SER A 30 33.94 9.46 -3.15
CA SER A 30 35.06 9.67 -2.23
C SER A 30 35.18 8.58 -1.16
N LEU A 31 34.13 7.78 -0.95
CA LEU A 31 34.21 6.60 -0.09
C LEU A 31 35.19 5.52 -0.64
N LEU A 32 35.54 5.58 -1.92
CA LEU A 32 36.50 4.69 -2.58
C LEU A 32 37.95 4.95 -2.18
N GLU A 33 38.25 6.04 -1.47
CA GLU A 33 39.60 6.36 -0.97
C GLU A 33 40.07 5.44 0.17
N SER A 34 39.30 4.40 0.50
CA SER A 34 39.59 3.42 1.55
C SER A 34 39.65 1.99 1.00
N ASP A 35 40.10 1.04 1.79
CA ASP A 35 40.15 -0.38 1.42
C ASP A 35 38.72 -0.90 1.16
N VAL A 36 38.33 -0.97 -0.11
CA VAL A 36 36.96 -1.26 -0.57
C VAL A 36 36.85 -2.67 -1.13
N SER A 37 35.79 -3.37 -0.73
CA SER A 37 35.48 -4.68 -1.30
C SER A 37 34.79 -4.55 -2.66
N LEU A 38 34.76 -5.65 -3.43
CA LEU A 38 33.95 -5.72 -4.64
C LEU A 38 32.48 -5.37 -4.38
N SER A 39 31.94 -5.79 -3.24
CA SER A 39 30.55 -5.49 -2.86
C SER A 39 30.30 -3.99 -2.66
N ASP A 40 31.29 -3.26 -2.13
CA ASP A 40 31.21 -1.80 -1.96
C ASP A 40 31.27 -1.08 -3.32
N LEU A 41 32.10 -1.56 -4.25
CA LEU A 41 32.17 -1.06 -5.63
C LEU A 41 30.84 -1.27 -6.37
N GLU A 42 30.25 -2.46 -6.26
CA GLU A 42 28.95 -2.77 -6.87
C GLU A 42 27.81 -1.96 -6.25
N LEU A 43 27.85 -1.70 -4.93
CA LEU A 43 26.88 -0.83 -4.26
C LEU A 43 26.96 0.61 -4.80
N ILE A 44 28.18 1.13 -5.00
CA ILE A 44 28.37 2.44 -5.64
C ILE A 44 27.85 2.44 -7.08
N ALA A 45 28.17 1.42 -7.87
CA ALA A 45 27.67 1.31 -9.24
C ALA A 45 26.13 1.32 -9.29
N GLY A 46 25.48 0.57 -8.40
CA GLY A 46 24.03 0.60 -8.23
C GLY A 46 23.52 1.99 -7.83
N ALA A 47 24.17 2.67 -6.89
CA ALA A 47 23.80 4.02 -6.50
C ALA A 47 23.92 5.03 -7.66
N MET A 48 24.99 4.95 -8.45
CA MET A 48 25.20 5.84 -9.60
C MET A 48 24.16 5.60 -10.70
N LEU A 49 23.85 4.33 -11.00
CA LEU A 49 22.81 3.98 -11.96
C LEU A 49 21.45 4.55 -11.54
N ILE A 50 21.04 4.30 -10.30
CA ILE A 50 19.74 4.77 -9.79
C ILE A 50 19.70 6.30 -9.73
N ALA A 51 20.80 6.95 -9.36
CA ALA A 51 20.89 8.41 -9.36
C ALA A 51 20.77 9.00 -10.78
N ALA A 52 21.34 8.35 -11.79
CA ALA A 52 21.21 8.77 -13.19
C ALA A 52 19.75 8.67 -13.66
N GLU A 53 19.08 7.54 -13.38
CA GLU A 53 17.65 7.36 -13.68
C GLU A 53 16.80 8.39 -12.93
N MET A 54 17.10 8.66 -11.66
CA MET A 54 16.34 9.66 -10.90
C MET A 54 16.56 11.08 -11.38
N LYS A 55 17.78 11.40 -11.83
CA LYS A 55 18.06 12.69 -12.44
C LYS A 55 17.30 12.84 -13.76
N ALA A 56 17.26 11.81 -14.60
CA ALA A 56 16.49 11.81 -15.85
C ALA A 56 14.98 11.97 -15.58
N PHE A 57 14.45 11.26 -14.58
CA PHE A 57 13.06 11.39 -14.14
C PHE A 57 12.73 12.81 -13.65
N ARG A 58 13.58 13.42 -12.82
CA ARG A 58 13.36 14.79 -12.33
C ARG A 58 13.51 15.85 -13.41
N ALA A 59 14.30 15.58 -14.45
CA ALA A 59 14.47 16.47 -15.59
C ALA A 59 13.26 16.51 -16.53
N GLN A 60 12.27 15.61 -16.34
CA GLN A 60 10.99 15.71 -17.03
C GLN A 60 10.33 17.06 -16.71
N PRO A 61 9.73 17.73 -17.71
CA PRO A 61 9.15 19.05 -17.51
C PRO A 61 8.08 19.02 -16.40
N PRO A 62 7.96 20.11 -15.62
CA PRO A 62 6.89 20.22 -14.64
C PRO A 62 5.52 20.13 -15.33
N ASP A 63 4.57 19.46 -14.68
CA ASP A 63 3.20 19.36 -15.18
C ASP A 63 2.45 20.63 -14.77
N ALA A 64 2.19 21.52 -15.74
CA ALA A 64 1.57 22.81 -15.49
C ALA A 64 0.18 22.70 -14.86
N GLU A 65 -0.59 21.63 -15.16
CA GLU A 65 -1.89 21.39 -14.55
C GLU A 65 -1.74 21.01 -13.07
N ARG A 66 -0.71 20.21 -12.73
CA ARG A 66 -0.36 19.90 -11.34
C ARG A 66 0.08 21.14 -10.59
N ASP A 67 0.91 21.98 -11.20
CA ASP A 67 1.40 23.23 -10.61
C ASP A 67 0.27 24.21 -10.31
N ALA A 68 -0.85 24.11 -11.05
CA ALA A 68 -2.05 24.88 -10.80
C ALA A 68 -2.91 24.38 -9.62
N LEU A 69 -2.59 23.25 -8.98
CA LEU A 69 -3.30 22.76 -7.80
C LEU A 69 -2.73 23.33 -6.50
N ASP A 70 -3.62 23.66 -5.56
CA ASP A 70 -3.22 23.91 -4.17
C ASP A 70 -2.94 22.57 -3.43
N PRO A 71 -2.17 22.59 -2.32
CA PRO A 71 -1.75 21.38 -1.62
C PRO A 71 -2.90 20.50 -1.12
N ALA A 72 -4.01 21.12 -0.68
CA ALA A 72 -5.17 20.38 -0.17
C ALA A 72 -5.91 19.67 -1.31
N THR A 73 -6.06 20.33 -2.46
CA THR A 73 -6.63 19.74 -3.67
C THR A 73 -5.73 18.63 -4.22
N GLU A 74 -4.41 18.83 -4.25
CA GLU A 74 -3.46 17.81 -4.71
C GLU A 74 -3.45 16.58 -3.81
N THR A 75 -3.50 16.78 -2.48
CA THR A 75 -3.64 15.69 -1.50
C THR A 75 -4.93 14.90 -1.74
N ALA A 76 -6.05 15.60 -1.92
CA ALA A 76 -7.33 14.96 -2.19
C ALA A 76 -7.34 14.23 -3.54
N LEU A 77 -6.69 14.79 -4.57
CA LEU A 77 -6.54 14.14 -5.87
C LEU A 77 -5.72 12.85 -5.75
N CYS A 78 -4.62 12.86 -5.00
CA CYS A 78 -3.83 11.67 -4.74
C CYS A 78 -4.69 10.56 -4.11
N VAL A 79 -5.39 10.86 -3.02
CA VAL A 79 -6.25 9.88 -2.33
C VAL A 79 -7.39 9.41 -3.24
N ALA A 80 -8.01 10.33 -3.99
CA ALA A 80 -9.08 10.00 -4.93
C ALA A 80 -8.60 9.05 -6.05
N ALA A 81 -7.42 9.32 -6.63
CA ALA A 81 -6.83 8.48 -7.66
C ALA A 81 -6.59 7.06 -7.14
N MET A 82 -6.02 6.91 -5.94
CA MET A 82 -5.75 5.60 -5.35
C MET A 82 -7.03 4.84 -4.98
N ASN A 83 -8.04 5.53 -4.46
CA ASN A 83 -9.34 4.92 -4.20
C ASN A 83 -10.00 4.43 -5.50
N ALA A 84 -9.92 5.21 -6.59
CA ALA A 84 -10.45 4.82 -7.89
C ALA A 84 -9.69 3.61 -8.48
N GLU A 85 -8.36 3.59 -8.35
CA GLU A 85 -7.52 2.47 -8.80
C GLU A 85 -7.83 1.21 -8.00
N TYR A 86 -7.89 1.30 -6.67
CA TYR A 86 -8.28 0.18 -5.79
C TYR A 86 -9.63 -0.41 -6.20
N LEU A 87 -10.64 0.42 -6.42
CA LEU A 87 -11.96 -0.07 -6.84
C LEU A 87 -11.92 -0.75 -8.21
N THR A 88 -11.13 -0.23 -9.15
CA THR A 88 -10.94 -0.83 -10.47
C THR A 88 -10.27 -2.19 -10.35
N VAL A 89 -9.17 -2.28 -9.61
CA VAL A 89 -8.44 -3.53 -9.36
C VAL A 89 -9.33 -4.57 -8.68
N MET A 90 -10.09 -4.19 -7.64
CA MET A 90 -10.98 -5.12 -6.95
C MET A 90 -12.10 -5.65 -7.86
N ASN A 91 -12.60 -4.83 -8.79
CA ASN A 91 -13.59 -5.28 -9.78
C ASN A 91 -12.99 -6.26 -10.78
N LEU A 92 -11.81 -5.94 -11.34
CA LEU A 92 -11.09 -6.81 -12.29
C LEU A 92 -10.68 -8.13 -11.64
N SER A 93 -10.08 -8.07 -10.44
CA SER A 93 -9.72 -9.24 -9.65
C SER A 93 -10.93 -10.11 -9.30
N GLY A 94 -12.04 -9.48 -8.91
CA GLY A 94 -13.28 -10.19 -8.62
C GLY A 94 -13.85 -10.90 -9.85
N GLN A 95 -13.71 -10.31 -11.04
CA GLN A 95 -14.08 -10.96 -12.30
C GLN A 95 -13.14 -12.12 -12.62
N ALA A 96 -11.83 -11.89 -12.57
CA ALA A 96 -10.82 -12.91 -12.85
C ALA A 96 -10.96 -14.12 -11.91
N SER A 97 -11.23 -13.89 -10.62
CA SER A 97 -11.49 -14.93 -9.63
C SER A 97 -12.75 -15.76 -9.98
N ARG A 98 -13.82 -15.11 -10.45
CA ARG A 98 -15.04 -15.83 -10.89
C ARG A 98 -14.76 -16.68 -12.12
N ASP A 99 -13.99 -16.17 -13.06
CA ASP A 99 -13.62 -16.88 -14.29
C ASP A 99 -12.72 -18.08 -13.97
N ALA A 100 -11.77 -17.93 -13.04
CA ALA A 100 -10.94 -19.03 -12.56
C ALA A 100 -11.78 -20.13 -11.88
N ILE A 101 -12.73 -19.77 -11.02
CA ILE A 101 -13.65 -20.72 -10.38
C ILE A 101 -14.48 -21.45 -11.44
N ALA A 102 -15.02 -20.73 -12.42
CA ALA A 102 -15.80 -21.32 -13.52
C ALA A 102 -14.96 -22.27 -14.39
N ALA A 103 -13.66 -22.00 -14.54
CA ALA A 103 -12.69 -22.86 -15.21
C ALA A 103 -12.24 -24.07 -14.37
N GLY A 104 -12.76 -24.23 -13.15
CA GLY A 104 -12.46 -25.37 -12.27
C GLY A 104 -11.25 -25.16 -11.36
N ALA A 105 -10.85 -23.93 -11.07
CA ALA A 105 -9.83 -23.64 -10.06
C ALA A 105 -10.23 -24.24 -8.70
N LEU A 106 -9.42 -25.17 -8.19
CA LEU A 106 -9.67 -25.85 -6.91
C LEU A 106 -8.86 -25.26 -5.75
N SER A 107 -7.71 -24.63 -6.03
CA SER A 107 -6.84 -24.08 -4.99
C SER A 107 -7.10 -22.59 -4.77
N TYR A 108 -7.22 -22.20 -3.50
CA TYR A 108 -7.44 -20.82 -3.12
C TYR A 108 -6.32 -19.89 -3.58
N GLY A 109 -5.05 -20.31 -3.42
CA GLY A 109 -3.89 -19.55 -3.90
C GLY A 109 -3.91 -19.30 -5.41
N HIS A 110 -4.48 -20.21 -6.20
CA HIS A 110 -4.66 -20.00 -7.64
C HIS A 110 -5.78 -18.98 -7.92
N ILE A 111 -6.87 -19.01 -7.16
CA ILE A 111 -7.97 -18.04 -7.28
C ILE A 111 -7.50 -16.64 -6.88
N THR A 112 -6.82 -16.50 -5.74
CA THR A 112 -6.33 -15.18 -5.26
C THR A 112 -5.15 -14.66 -6.05
N GLY A 113 -4.31 -15.54 -6.58
CA GLY A 113 -3.20 -15.20 -7.46
C GLY A 113 -3.60 -15.08 -8.94
N THR A 114 -4.89 -15.10 -9.26
CA THR A 114 -5.33 -14.96 -10.66
C THR A 114 -4.95 -13.57 -11.16
N GLN A 115 -4.17 -13.55 -12.23
CA GLN A 115 -3.72 -12.32 -12.86
C GLN A 115 -4.77 -11.79 -13.86
N PHE A 116 -4.89 -10.48 -13.96
CA PHE A 116 -5.71 -9.80 -14.97
C PHE A 116 -4.84 -8.92 -15.87
N ASP A 117 -5.35 -8.64 -17.07
CA ASP A 117 -4.66 -7.76 -18.02
C ASP A 117 -4.87 -6.29 -17.60
N THR A 118 -3.78 -5.52 -17.57
CA THR A 118 -3.81 -4.09 -17.25
C THR A 118 -4.22 -3.21 -18.43
N GLY A 119 -4.46 -3.79 -19.61
CA GLY A 119 -4.68 -3.08 -20.87
C GLY A 119 -3.39 -2.63 -21.57
N LEU A 120 -2.23 -2.84 -20.92
CA LEU A 120 -0.90 -2.52 -21.44
C LEU A 120 -0.12 -3.77 -21.88
N GLY A 121 -0.80 -4.93 -21.97
CA GLY A 121 -0.18 -6.22 -22.29
C GLY A 121 0.60 -6.83 -21.13
N GLN A 122 0.47 -6.27 -19.92
CA GLN A 122 1.02 -6.82 -18.70
C GLN A 122 -0.07 -7.56 -17.92
N LYS A 123 0.30 -8.69 -17.32
CA LYS A 123 -0.56 -9.43 -16.40
C LYS A 123 -0.05 -9.26 -14.98
N VAL A 124 -0.91 -8.81 -14.10
CA VAL A 124 -0.60 -8.58 -12.69
C VAL A 124 -1.71 -9.16 -11.83
N ASP A 125 -1.36 -9.61 -10.63
CA ASP A 125 -2.35 -9.93 -9.61
C ASP A 125 -2.80 -8.66 -8.86
N ALA A 126 -3.90 -8.78 -8.13
CA ALA A 126 -4.52 -7.65 -7.45
C ALA A 126 -3.66 -7.07 -6.32
N LEU A 127 -2.94 -7.93 -5.58
CA LEU A 127 -2.12 -7.50 -4.45
C LEU A 127 -0.96 -6.65 -4.94
N THR A 128 -0.24 -7.14 -5.96
CA THR A 128 0.86 -6.40 -6.58
C THR A 128 0.43 -5.00 -7.05
N MET A 129 -0.74 -4.90 -7.69
CA MET A 129 -1.23 -3.61 -8.20
C MET A 129 -1.67 -2.66 -7.07
N ILE A 130 -2.36 -3.18 -6.05
CA ILE A 130 -2.80 -2.38 -4.88
C ILE A 130 -1.59 -1.89 -4.09
N ASP A 131 -0.65 -2.77 -3.76
CA ASP A 131 0.56 -2.41 -2.99
C ASP A 131 1.36 -1.33 -3.72
N THR A 132 1.56 -1.50 -5.04
CA THR A 132 2.26 -0.50 -5.86
C THR A 132 1.53 0.84 -5.86
N SER A 133 0.19 0.83 -5.91
CA SER A 133 -0.62 2.06 -5.91
C SER A 133 -0.56 2.77 -4.55
N VAL A 134 -0.70 2.02 -3.45
CA VAL A 134 -0.61 2.55 -2.09
C VAL A 134 0.77 3.14 -1.84
N ASP A 135 1.84 2.46 -2.24
CA ASP A 135 3.19 2.96 -2.01
C ASP A 135 3.56 4.14 -2.94
N ALA A 136 3.00 4.19 -4.15
CA ALA A 136 3.11 5.38 -4.99
C ALA A 136 2.46 6.61 -4.35
N SER A 137 1.39 6.42 -3.56
CA SER A 137 0.73 7.51 -2.83
C SER A 137 1.64 8.16 -1.79
N GLU A 138 2.49 7.38 -1.10
CA GLU A 138 3.46 7.92 -0.15
C GLU A 138 4.44 8.87 -0.86
N SER A 139 4.96 8.44 -2.01
CA SER A 139 5.89 9.24 -2.80
C SER A 139 5.23 10.51 -3.35
N TRP A 140 3.96 10.43 -3.75
CA TRP A 140 3.20 11.59 -4.20
C TRP A 140 2.99 12.59 -3.06
N LEU A 141 2.43 12.13 -1.94
CA LEU A 141 2.12 12.98 -0.78
C LEU A 141 3.38 13.66 -0.21
N PHE A 142 4.52 12.97 -0.23
CA PHE A 142 5.80 13.53 0.24
C PHE A 142 6.26 14.75 -0.59
N ASP A 143 5.99 14.74 -1.90
CA ASP A 143 6.41 15.80 -2.82
C ASP A 143 5.42 16.99 -2.87
N ILE A 144 4.27 16.91 -2.18
CA ILE A 144 3.33 18.03 -2.12
C ILE A 144 3.95 19.16 -1.28
N GLU A 145 4.25 20.28 -1.91
CA GLU A 145 4.79 21.46 -1.23
C GLU A 145 3.69 22.16 -0.41
N PRO A 146 3.75 22.19 0.94
CA PRO A 146 2.66 22.73 1.76
C PRO A 146 2.44 24.24 1.61
N THR A 147 3.47 24.96 1.15
CA THR A 147 3.47 26.42 0.97
C THR A 147 3.11 26.86 -0.45
N LYS A 148 2.89 25.89 -1.36
CA LYS A 148 2.57 26.18 -2.76
C LYS A 148 1.27 26.97 -2.85
N THR A 149 1.35 28.12 -3.52
CA THR A 149 0.19 28.92 -3.85
C THR A 149 -0.32 28.51 -5.23
N ARG A 150 -1.63 28.46 -5.40
CA ARG A 150 -2.27 28.10 -6.67
C ARG A 150 -1.81 29.04 -7.79
N THR A 151 -1.15 28.49 -8.80
CA THR A 151 -0.69 29.26 -9.98
C THR A 151 -1.35 28.75 -11.26
N GLY A 152 -2.35 29.48 -11.78
CA GLY A 152 -2.96 29.19 -13.09
C GLY A 152 -4.37 28.60 -13.03
N VAL A 153 -4.82 28.13 -14.20
CA VAL A 153 -6.17 27.58 -14.40
C VAL A 153 -6.09 26.07 -14.25
N VAL A 154 -7.02 25.52 -13.46
CA VAL A 154 -7.16 24.07 -13.27
C VAL A 154 -8.20 23.57 -14.25
N GLU A 155 -7.89 22.50 -14.98
CA GLU A 155 -8.84 21.88 -15.89
C GLU A 155 -10.11 21.41 -15.17
N SER A 156 -11.21 21.31 -15.91
CA SER A 156 -12.48 20.84 -15.36
C SER A 156 -12.47 19.35 -15.02
N ASP A 157 -11.66 18.53 -15.69
CA ASP A 157 -11.54 17.08 -15.48
C ASP A 157 -10.09 16.68 -15.20
N LEU A 158 -9.84 16.17 -13.99
CA LEU A 158 -8.49 15.89 -13.48
C LEU A 158 -8.07 14.42 -13.65
N ARG A 159 -8.83 13.61 -14.39
CA ARG A 159 -8.49 12.18 -14.61
C ARG A 159 -7.16 11.99 -15.31
N ALA A 160 -6.92 12.75 -16.38
CA ALA A 160 -5.67 12.63 -17.14
C ALA A 160 -4.47 13.02 -16.26
N LEU A 161 -4.59 14.10 -15.49
CA LEU A 161 -3.61 14.50 -14.51
C LEU A 161 -3.39 13.41 -13.43
N ALA A 162 -4.46 12.84 -12.88
CA ALA A 162 -4.38 11.77 -11.88
C ALA A 162 -3.60 10.56 -12.42
N ALA A 163 -3.93 10.10 -13.64
CA ALA A 163 -3.27 8.96 -14.26
C ALA A 163 -1.78 9.22 -14.53
N ARG A 164 -1.44 10.38 -15.12
CA ARG A 164 -0.04 10.77 -15.36
C ARG A 164 0.75 10.87 -14.05
N THR A 165 0.14 11.44 -13.01
CA THR A 165 0.79 11.64 -11.72
C THR A 165 0.98 10.32 -10.96
N ALA A 166 -0.03 9.45 -10.96
CA ALA A 166 0.09 8.10 -10.41
C ALA A 166 1.21 7.31 -11.12
N GLN A 167 1.24 7.30 -12.46
CA GLN A 167 2.29 6.65 -13.23
C GLN A 167 3.68 7.19 -12.88
N ARG A 168 3.81 8.52 -12.79
CA ARG A 168 5.06 9.19 -12.38
C ARG A 168 5.52 8.69 -11.01
N TYR A 169 4.63 8.63 -10.03
CA TYR A 169 4.98 8.21 -8.67
C TYR A 169 5.22 6.71 -8.52
N CYS A 170 4.58 5.86 -9.34
CA CYS A 170 4.93 4.45 -9.44
C CYS A 170 6.38 4.24 -9.89
N VAL A 171 6.88 5.05 -10.84
CA VAL A 171 8.28 5.00 -11.29
C VAL A 171 9.23 5.42 -10.16
N GLN A 172 8.93 6.51 -9.45
CA GLN A 172 9.71 6.97 -8.31
C GLN A 172 9.76 5.93 -7.19
N TYR A 173 8.63 5.32 -6.86
CA TYR A 173 8.55 4.21 -5.91
C TYR A 173 9.38 3.02 -6.38
N GLY A 174 9.24 2.59 -7.65
CA GLY A 174 10.01 1.49 -8.21
C GLY A 174 11.52 1.68 -8.10
N LEU A 175 12.02 2.89 -8.38
CA LEU A 175 13.43 3.24 -8.22
C LEU A 175 13.88 3.20 -6.74
N ASN A 176 12.99 3.58 -5.81
CA ASN A 176 13.24 3.44 -4.37
C ASN A 176 13.30 1.96 -3.93
N SER A 177 12.39 1.13 -4.44
CA SER A 177 12.39 -0.31 -4.18
C SER A 177 13.65 -1.00 -4.73
N ILE A 178 14.08 -0.66 -5.94
CA ILE A 178 15.36 -1.12 -6.52
C ILE A 178 16.54 -0.68 -5.63
N TRP A 179 16.54 0.55 -5.12
CA TRP A 179 17.57 1.01 -4.18
C TRP A 179 17.57 0.20 -2.88
N LYS A 180 16.41 -0.09 -2.30
CA LYS A 180 16.30 -0.93 -1.08
C LYS A 180 16.84 -2.34 -1.33
N GLN A 181 16.54 -2.95 -2.48
CA GLN A 181 17.10 -4.25 -2.86
C GLN A 181 18.63 -4.20 -3.00
N CYS A 182 19.16 -3.11 -3.56
CA CYS A 182 20.59 -2.88 -3.61
C CYS A 182 21.19 -2.79 -2.20
N LEU A 183 20.61 -1.94 -1.35
CA LEU A 183 21.18 -1.67 -0.04
C LEU A 183 21.12 -2.87 0.91
N TRP A 184 20.02 -3.64 0.88
CA TRP A 184 19.72 -4.64 1.90
C TRP A 184 19.72 -6.08 1.41
N GLU A 185 19.38 -6.30 0.14
CA GLU A 185 19.13 -7.65 -0.39
C GLU A 185 20.26 -8.15 -1.31
N GLY A 186 21.30 -7.34 -1.52
CA GLY A 186 22.45 -7.73 -2.34
C GLY A 186 22.16 -7.77 -3.85
N TRP A 187 21.10 -7.10 -4.31
CA TRP A 187 20.80 -7.01 -5.74
C TRP A 187 21.68 -5.97 -6.41
N ARG A 188 22.22 -6.27 -7.59
CA ARG A 188 23.16 -5.39 -8.29
C ARG A 188 22.89 -5.41 -9.79
N PRO A 189 23.36 -4.39 -10.54
CA PRO A 189 23.49 -4.48 -11.99
C PRO A 189 24.44 -5.63 -12.33
N SER A 190 24.00 -6.53 -13.19
CA SER A 190 24.79 -7.66 -13.70
C SER A 190 24.54 -7.82 -15.21
N SER A 191 25.36 -8.63 -15.86
CA SER A 191 25.17 -8.99 -17.27
C SER A 191 25.10 -10.51 -17.39
N MET A 192 24.02 -11.01 -17.98
CA MET A 192 23.85 -12.44 -18.25
C MET A 192 23.49 -12.61 -19.72
N GLN A 193 24.30 -13.38 -20.45
CA GLN A 193 24.10 -13.69 -21.87
C GLN A 193 23.93 -12.42 -22.76
N GLY A 194 24.64 -11.34 -22.43
CA GLY A 194 24.56 -10.07 -23.18
C GLY A 194 23.37 -9.18 -22.83
N PHE A 195 22.53 -9.58 -21.87
CA PHE A 195 21.47 -8.75 -21.33
C PHE A 195 21.90 -8.13 -20.00
N ASN A 196 21.64 -6.84 -19.83
CA ASN A 196 21.76 -6.18 -18.53
C ASN A 196 20.59 -6.61 -17.66
N ILE A 197 20.90 -7.23 -16.52
CA ILE A 197 19.92 -7.71 -15.57
C ILE A 197 20.14 -7.04 -14.22
N TRP A 198 19.05 -6.83 -13.49
CA TRP A 198 19.08 -6.49 -12.08
C TRP A 198 18.81 -7.78 -11.30
N GLY A 199 19.79 -8.29 -10.58
CA GLY A 199 19.70 -9.61 -9.95
C GLY A 199 20.49 -9.73 -8.66
N PRO A 200 20.16 -10.73 -7.83
CA PRO A 200 20.89 -11.00 -6.60
C PRO A 200 22.29 -11.55 -6.90
N GLN A 201 23.31 -11.04 -6.20
CA GLN A 201 24.66 -11.61 -6.26
C GLN A 201 24.75 -12.96 -5.56
N ASP A 202 24.00 -13.14 -4.46
CA ASP A 202 23.89 -14.39 -3.71
C ASP A 202 22.51 -15.00 -3.97
N VAL A 203 22.43 -15.88 -4.97
CA VAL A 203 21.18 -16.54 -5.39
C VAL A 203 20.60 -17.41 -4.28
N GLU A 204 21.43 -18.04 -3.45
CA GLU A 204 20.96 -18.87 -2.34
C GLU A 204 20.37 -18.04 -1.21
N LEU A 205 21.00 -16.90 -0.88
CA LEU A 205 20.41 -15.94 0.05
C LEU A 205 19.08 -15.39 -0.47
N ALA A 206 18.99 -15.03 -1.75
CA ALA A 206 17.75 -14.56 -2.36
C ALA A 206 16.65 -15.62 -2.28
N LYS A 207 16.97 -16.90 -2.56
CA LYS A 207 16.03 -18.02 -2.39
C LYS A 207 15.56 -18.17 -0.94
N LEU A 208 16.46 -18.02 0.04
CA LEU A 208 16.12 -18.11 1.46
C LEU A 208 15.22 -16.95 1.92
N LEU A 209 15.50 -15.72 1.46
CA LEU A 209 14.65 -14.56 1.73
C LEU A 209 13.25 -14.78 1.14
N GLU A 210 13.17 -15.25 -0.10
CA GLU A 210 11.89 -15.54 -0.75
C GLU A 210 11.14 -16.68 -0.06
N ALA A 211 11.81 -17.78 0.28
CA ALA A 211 11.21 -18.87 1.06
C ALA A 211 10.68 -18.39 2.42
N THR A 212 11.38 -17.44 3.05
CA THR A 212 10.94 -16.82 4.32
C THR A 212 9.70 -15.96 4.11
N ARG A 213 9.64 -15.14 3.05
CA ARG A 213 8.46 -14.35 2.68
C ARG A 213 7.25 -15.23 2.39
N VAL A 214 7.42 -16.27 1.58
CA VAL A 214 6.37 -17.25 1.28
C VAL A 214 5.88 -17.93 2.55
N ARG A 215 6.79 -18.39 3.42
CA ARG A 215 6.42 -18.98 4.71
C ARG A 215 5.63 -18.02 5.59
N GLN A 216 6.02 -16.75 5.63
CA GLN A 216 5.29 -15.72 6.38
C GLN A 216 3.88 -15.52 5.83
N ALA A 217 3.72 -15.42 4.51
CA ALA A 217 2.42 -15.30 3.86
C ALA A 217 1.52 -16.52 4.13
N GLU A 218 2.05 -17.73 4.02
CA GLU A 218 1.34 -18.97 4.34
C GLU A 218 0.90 -19.02 5.81
N ASN A 219 1.79 -18.67 6.74
CA ASN A 219 1.43 -18.59 8.17
C ASN A 219 0.33 -17.56 8.43
N LEU A 220 0.38 -16.42 7.76
CA LEU A 220 -0.61 -15.35 7.88
C LEU A 220 -1.99 -15.79 7.36
N MET A 221 -2.04 -16.69 6.38
CA MET A 221 -3.30 -17.14 5.74
C MET A 221 -3.90 -18.42 6.36
N ASN A 222 -3.12 -19.22 7.09
CA ASN A 222 -3.59 -20.50 7.63
C ASN A 222 -4.79 -20.37 8.58
N TYR A 223 -4.69 -19.50 9.59
CA TYR A 223 -5.77 -19.25 10.55
C TYR A 223 -7.02 -18.60 9.92
N PRO A 224 -6.88 -17.59 9.05
CA PRO A 224 -7.99 -17.08 8.24
C PRO A 224 -8.82 -18.17 7.55
N HIS A 225 -8.16 -19.17 6.95
CA HIS A 225 -8.87 -20.27 6.28
C HIS A 225 -9.67 -21.14 7.26
N ILE A 226 -9.07 -21.47 8.40
CA ILE A 226 -9.75 -22.23 9.47
C ILE A 226 -10.99 -21.45 9.94
N ASP A 227 -10.84 -20.16 10.23
CA ASP A 227 -11.93 -19.33 10.73
C ASP A 227 -13.02 -19.09 9.68
N GLN A 228 -12.67 -18.94 8.40
CA GLN A 228 -13.63 -18.85 7.30
C GLN A 228 -14.43 -20.16 7.10
N ALA A 229 -13.77 -21.31 7.21
CA ALA A 229 -14.44 -22.61 7.14
C ALA A 229 -15.37 -22.83 8.34
N ALA A 230 -14.89 -22.52 9.55
CA ALA A 230 -15.67 -22.61 10.78
C ALA A 230 -16.87 -21.65 10.78
N TRP A 231 -16.70 -20.43 10.25
CA TRP A 231 -17.76 -19.41 10.16
C TRP A 231 -19.02 -19.93 9.47
N LYS A 232 -18.86 -20.69 8.38
CA LYS A 232 -19.97 -21.27 7.62
C LYS A 232 -20.80 -22.25 8.46
N MET A 233 -20.18 -22.92 9.42
CA MET A 233 -20.80 -23.89 10.32
C MET A 233 -21.38 -23.26 11.60
N MET A 234 -20.90 -22.07 11.99
CA MET A 234 -21.37 -21.37 13.19
C MET A 234 -22.81 -20.86 13.06
N GLY A 235 -23.56 -20.90 14.17
CA GLY A 235 -24.85 -20.24 14.28
C GLY A 235 -24.70 -18.70 14.37
N PRO A 236 -25.76 -17.93 14.09
CA PRO A 236 -25.71 -16.46 14.16
C PRO A 236 -25.28 -15.89 15.52
N LYS A 237 -25.56 -16.59 16.63
CA LYS A 237 -25.18 -16.18 17.99
C LYS A 237 -23.67 -16.27 18.20
N ASP A 238 -23.03 -17.33 17.71
CA ASP A 238 -21.58 -17.52 17.88
C ASP A 238 -20.80 -16.57 16.96
N ARG A 239 -21.29 -16.38 15.73
CA ARG A 239 -20.77 -15.36 14.81
C ARG A 239 -20.78 -13.98 15.47
N LYS A 240 -21.91 -13.60 16.07
CA LYS A 240 -22.09 -12.36 16.83
C LYS A 240 -21.07 -12.16 17.95
N ASN A 241 -20.56 -13.23 18.56
CA ASN A 241 -19.55 -13.15 19.63
C ASN A 241 -18.13 -13.02 19.07
N ARG A 242 -17.92 -13.41 17.81
CA ARG A 242 -16.62 -13.32 17.14
C ARG A 242 -16.41 -12.03 16.33
N THR A 243 -17.46 -11.25 16.02
CA THR A 243 -17.33 -9.95 15.33
C THR A 243 -17.03 -8.80 16.28
N LEU A 244 -16.82 -7.62 15.70
CA LEU A 244 -16.93 -6.36 16.44
C LEU A 244 -18.31 -6.22 17.11
N PRO A 245 -18.37 -5.65 18.33
CA PRO A 245 -19.64 -5.39 19.01
C PRO A 245 -20.49 -4.36 18.25
N ARG A 246 -19.84 -3.32 17.71
CA ARG A 246 -20.45 -2.30 16.85
C ARG A 246 -19.46 -1.89 15.76
N THR A 247 -19.98 -1.53 14.60
CA THR A 247 -19.25 -0.91 13.50
C THR A 247 -20.19 -0.02 12.68
N VAL A 248 -19.67 0.63 11.64
CA VAL A 248 -20.49 1.35 10.68
C VAL A 248 -21.25 0.37 9.80
N ILE A 249 -22.58 0.39 9.88
CA ILE A 249 -23.46 -0.51 9.10
C ILE A 249 -24.15 0.21 7.93
N GLN A 250 -24.12 1.54 7.93
CA GLN A 250 -24.64 2.36 6.86
C GLN A 250 -23.90 3.70 6.85
N ALA A 251 -23.47 4.15 5.67
CA ALA A 251 -22.89 5.46 5.45
C ALA A 251 -23.36 6.00 4.09
N THR A 252 -23.66 7.30 4.03
CA THR A 252 -24.04 7.99 2.78
C THR A 252 -23.53 9.43 2.81
N ALA A 253 -23.04 9.92 1.66
CA ALA A 253 -22.45 11.23 1.50
C ALA A 253 -23.01 12.05 0.31
N ILE A 254 -23.59 11.42 -0.72
CA ILE A 254 -24.00 12.12 -1.96
C ILE A 254 -25.11 13.17 -1.73
N ARG A 255 -26.15 12.85 -0.94
CA ARG A 255 -27.30 13.77 -0.72
C ARG A 255 -27.30 14.41 0.65
N ARG A 256 -26.88 13.65 1.66
CA ARG A 256 -26.80 14.08 3.05
C ARG A 256 -25.84 13.17 3.76
N TRP A 257 -24.86 13.74 4.47
CA TRP A 257 -24.02 12.98 5.36
C TRP A 257 -24.85 12.27 6.43
N ARG A 258 -24.83 10.94 6.44
CA ARG A 258 -25.47 10.13 7.48
C ARG A 258 -24.68 8.85 7.70
N VAL A 259 -24.34 8.59 8.95
CA VAL A 259 -23.64 7.38 9.40
C VAL A 259 -24.48 6.71 10.48
N LYS A 260 -24.67 5.39 10.37
CA LYS A 260 -25.34 4.57 11.37
C LYS A 260 -24.37 3.53 11.93
N ILE A 261 -24.24 3.53 13.25
CA ILE A 261 -23.38 2.59 13.97
C ILE A 261 -24.25 1.55 14.65
N GLY A 262 -23.98 0.28 14.37
CA GLY A 262 -24.77 -0.82 14.87
C GLY A 262 -23.97 -2.12 14.86
N ARG A 263 -24.66 -3.22 15.14
CA ARG A 263 -24.02 -4.54 15.13
C ARG A 263 -23.82 -5.02 13.69
N PRO A 264 -22.64 -5.57 13.32
CA PRO A 264 -22.43 -6.17 12.01
C PRO A 264 -23.47 -7.23 11.69
N ASP A 265 -23.86 -7.34 10.42
CA ASP A 265 -24.74 -8.42 9.98
C ASP A 265 -24.02 -9.77 10.09
N CYS A 266 -24.53 -10.65 10.96
CA CYS A 266 -23.98 -11.97 11.21
C CYS A 266 -24.79 -13.08 10.50
N LEU A 267 -25.72 -12.72 9.62
CA LEU A 267 -26.50 -13.67 8.82
C LEU A 267 -25.70 -14.21 7.63
N SER A 268 -24.73 -13.43 7.13
CA SER A 268 -23.86 -13.83 6.04
C SER A 268 -23.08 -15.12 6.37
N LYS A 269 -22.96 -16.01 5.38
CA LYS A 269 -22.09 -17.19 5.44
C LYS A 269 -20.61 -16.86 5.13
N PHE A 270 -20.32 -15.62 4.76
CA PHE A 270 -18.96 -15.13 4.58
C PHE A 270 -18.51 -14.40 5.84
N ALA A 271 -17.32 -14.74 6.33
CA ALA A 271 -16.72 -14.06 7.48
C ALA A 271 -16.41 -12.61 7.10
N PRO A 272 -16.68 -11.63 7.98
CA PRO A 272 -16.32 -10.24 7.72
C PRO A 272 -14.79 -10.07 7.73
N PRO A 273 -14.24 -9.05 7.04
CA PRO A 273 -12.79 -8.79 6.99
C PRO A 273 -12.12 -8.75 8.37
N PHE A 274 -12.75 -8.10 9.35
CA PHE A 274 -12.26 -8.06 10.73
C PHE A 274 -11.96 -9.44 11.33
N VAL A 275 -12.83 -10.42 11.11
CA VAL A 275 -12.61 -11.78 11.64
C VAL A 275 -11.43 -12.45 10.93
N THR A 276 -11.32 -12.22 9.62
CA THR A 276 -10.25 -12.77 8.79
C THR A 276 -8.89 -12.17 9.18
N GLU A 277 -8.78 -10.85 9.28
CA GLU A 277 -7.53 -10.17 9.65
C GLU A 277 -7.14 -10.42 11.11
N ARG A 278 -8.11 -10.49 12.03
CA ARG A 278 -7.82 -10.88 13.41
C ARG A 278 -7.22 -12.29 13.46
N ALA A 279 -7.83 -13.25 12.76
CA ALA A 279 -7.32 -14.62 12.70
C ALA A 279 -5.91 -14.66 12.08
N ALA A 280 -5.63 -13.84 11.06
CA ALA A 280 -4.31 -13.72 10.45
C ALA A 280 -3.26 -13.29 11.47
N LEU A 281 -3.55 -12.23 12.25
CA LEU A 281 -2.65 -11.73 13.27
C LEU A 281 -2.44 -12.73 14.42
N GLU A 282 -3.52 -13.38 14.87
CA GLU A 282 -3.47 -14.43 15.91
C GLU A 282 -2.70 -15.67 15.48
N GLY A 283 -2.73 -16.01 14.19
CA GLY A 283 -1.96 -17.11 13.61
C GLY A 283 -0.50 -16.77 13.31
N SER A 284 -0.14 -15.48 13.35
CA SER A 284 1.20 -15.00 13.03
C SER A 284 2.14 -14.98 14.23
N TYR A 285 3.43 -14.74 13.97
CA TYR A 285 4.43 -14.48 15.01
C TYR A 285 4.13 -13.22 15.86
N LEU A 286 3.16 -12.39 15.45
CA LEU A 286 2.76 -11.18 16.16
C LEU A 286 1.75 -11.41 17.28
N ASN A 287 1.16 -12.61 17.39
CA ASN A 287 0.11 -12.91 18.37
C ASN A 287 0.48 -12.49 19.80
N PHE A 288 1.73 -12.76 20.20
CA PHE A 288 2.24 -12.40 21.52
C PHE A 288 2.21 -10.90 21.79
N PHE A 289 2.27 -10.04 20.77
CA PHE A 289 2.22 -8.59 20.94
C PHE A 289 0.81 -8.02 20.92
N LEU A 290 -0.20 -8.80 20.50
CA LEU A 290 -1.54 -8.27 20.28
C LEU A 290 -2.20 -7.76 21.56
N ASP A 291 -1.91 -8.42 22.68
CA ASP A 291 -2.46 -8.12 24.00
C ASP A 291 -1.52 -7.24 24.85
N HIS A 292 -0.31 -6.93 24.35
CA HIS A 292 0.60 -6.05 25.07
C HIS A 292 0.09 -4.61 25.07
N PRO A 293 0.26 -3.89 26.20
CA PRO A 293 -0.10 -2.48 26.25
C PRO A 293 0.77 -1.67 25.29
N LEU A 294 0.16 -0.71 24.61
CA LEU A 294 0.88 0.21 23.73
C LEU A 294 1.77 1.16 24.56
N PRO A 295 3.02 1.44 24.15
CA PRO A 295 3.99 2.21 24.94
C PRO A 295 3.50 3.60 25.37
N ASN A 296 2.66 4.24 24.55
CA ASN A 296 2.17 5.62 24.77
C ASN A 296 0.65 5.70 24.98
N LEU A 297 -0.04 4.56 25.11
CA LEU A 297 -1.50 4.51 25.27
C LEU A 297 -1.88 3.47 26.33
N SER A 298 -1.90 3.93 27.59
CA SER A 298 -2.24 3.08 28.73
C SER A 298 -3.63 2.46 28.59
N GLY A 299 -3.73 1.17 28.88
CA GLY A 299 -5.00 0.42 28.80
C GLY A 299 -5.46 0.10 27.38
N ARG A 300 -4.65 0.37 26.35
CA ARG A 300 -4.93 0.01 24.96
C ARG A 300 -3.89 -0.96 24.41
N ASN A 301 -4.31 -1.82 23.50
CA ASN A 301 -3.45 -2.80 22.83
C ASN A 301 -3.66 -2.81 21.30
N CYS A 302 -2.94 -3.67 20.59
CA CYS A 302 -3.05 -3.76 19.13
C CYS A 302 -4.42 -4.28 18.67
N ARG A 303 -5.17 -5.02 19.50
CA ARG A 303 -6.55 -5.44 19.16
C ARG A 303 -7.51 -4.25 19.13
N ASP A 304 -7.32 -3.27 20.02
CA ASP A 304 -8.10 -2.03 19.97
C ASP A 304 -7.82 -1.25 18.67
N LEU A 305 -6.55 -1.20 18.25
CA LEU A 305 -6.15 -0.57 16.99
C LEU A 305 -6.75 -1.29 15.78
N LEU A 306 -6.71 -2.63 15.77
CA LEU A 306 -7.34 -3.43 14.73
C LEU A 306 -8.86 -3.17 14.67
N ALA A 307 -9.53 -3.11 15.82
CA ALA A 307 -10.95 -2.80 15.87
C ALA A 307 -11.25 -1.38 15.32
N ALA A 308 -10.46 -0.38 15.72
CA ALA A 308 -10.59 0.99 15.21
C ALA A 308 -10.37 1.05 13.69
N TRP A 309 -9.35 0.35 13.19
CA TRP A 309 -9.05 0.23 11.77
C TRP A 309 -10.24 -0.33 10.99
N HIS A 310 -10.85 -1.41 11.47
CA HIS A 310 -12.00 -2.00 10.79
C HIS A 310 -13.27 -1.15 10.84
N VAL A 311 -13.46 -0.31 11.87
CA VAL A 311 -14.54 0.69 11.87
C VAL A 311 -14.32 1.72 10.75
N ILE A 312 -13.08 2.17 10.55
CA ILE A 312 -12.70 3.10 9.47
C ILE A 312 -12.88 2.43 8.11
N LEU A 313 -12.43 1.18 7.98
CA LEU A 313 -12.54 0.42 6.74
C LEU A 313 -14.01 0.17 6.36
N ASP A 314 -14.86 -0.21 7.30
CA ASP A 314 -16.30 -0.41 7.06
C ASP A 314 -16.98 0.90 6.60
N LEU A 315 -16.60 2.04 7.20
CA LEU A 315 -17.05 3.36 6.75
C LEU A 315 -16.62 3.63 5.30
N ALA A 316 -15.33 3.45 5.01
CA ALA A 316 -14.76 3.69 3.69
C ALA A 316 -15.43 2.79 2.62
N LEU A 317 -15.60 1.50 2.89
CA LEU A 317 -16.25 0.55 1.99
C LEU A 317 -17.71 0.92 1.71
N LEU A 318 -18.44 1.43 2.71
CA LEU A 318 -19.83 1.86 2.53
C LEU A 318 -19.92 3.14 1.70
N LEU A 319 -19.03 4.11 1.93
CA LEU A 319 -18.96 5.33 1.12
C LEU A 319 -18.50 5.03 -0.31
N ALA A 320 -17.54 4.12 -0.49
CA ALA A 320 -17.01 3.75 -1.80
C ALA A 320 -18.06 3.09 -2.70
N LYS A 321 -19.08 2.40 -2.13
CA LYS A 321 -20.22 1.86 -2.90
C LYS A 321 -21.05 2.94 -3.59
N GLU A 322 -21.00 4.18 -3.11
CA GLU A 322 -21.68 5.32 -3.72
C GLU A 322 -20.91 5.88 -4.94
N LEU A 323 -19.62 5.56 -5.09
CA LEU A 323 -18.72 6.12 -6.11
C LEU A 323 -18.83 5.47 -7.50
N ARG A 324 -19.99 4.86 -7.86
CA ARG A 324 -20.12 4.05 -9.09
C ARG A 324 -19.59 4.77 -10.35
N ALA A 325 -18.61 4.14 -11.00
CA ALA A 325 -18.06 4.42 -12.35
C ALA A 325 -18.16 5.89 -12.77
N MET A 326 -17.47 6.78 -12.05
CA MET A 326 -17.45 8.18 -12.42
C MET A 326 -16.73 8.37 -13.77
N GLN A 327 -17.42 8.99 -14.71
CA GLN A 327 -16.89 9.26 -16.05
C GLN A 327 -16.03 10.53 -16.10
N THR A 328 -15.97 11.31 -15.02
CA THR A 328 -15.19 12.54 -14.89
C THR A 328 -14.65 12.63 -13.47
N LEU A 329 -13.53 13.33 -13.28
CA LEU A 329 -12.97 13.63 -11.95
C LEU A 329 -12.82 15.14 -11.81
N THR A 330 -13.94 15.82 -11.58
CA THR A 330 -13.93 17.27 -11.32
C THR A 330 -13.41 17.58 -9.90
N LEU A 331 -13.13 18.86 -9.60
CA LEU A 331 -12.79 19.29 -8.23
C LEU A 331 -13.85 18.93 -7.19
N ALA A 332 -15.13 18.94 -7.57
CA ALA A 332 -16.22 18.54 -6.70
C ALA A 332 -16.20 17.02 -6.45
N ASP A 333 -15.94 16.25 -7.51
CA ASP A 333 -15.86 14.79 -7.48
C ASP A 333 -14.69 14.30 -6.61
N ILE A 334 -13.54 14.97 -6.65
CA ILE A 334 -12.35 14.62 -5.86
C ILE A 334 -12.67 14.53 -4.37
N ARG A 335 -13.45 15.46 -3.82
CA ARG A 335 -13.83 15.43 -2.40
C ARG A 335 -14.66 14.20 -2.05
N HIS A 336 -15.51 13.77 -2.97
CA HIS A 336 -16.32 12.57 -2.79
C HIS A 336 -15.48 11.29 -2.91
N VAL A 337 -14.63 11.19 -3.93
CA VAL A 337 -13.80 9.98 -4.18
C VAL A 337 -12.70 9.82 -3.15
N SER A 338 -12.16 10.91 -2.62
CA SER A 338 -11.19 10.86 -1.52
C SER A 338 -11.81 10.47 -0.18
N LEU A 339 -13.14 10.23 -0.13
CA LEU A 339 -13.86 9.72 1.05
C LEU A 339 -13.64 10.60 2.29
N GLN A 340 -13.61 11.93 2.12
CA GLN A 340 -13.25 12.85 3.19
C GLN A 340 -14.26 12.81 4.34
N VAL A 341 -13.72 12.65 5.56
CA VAL A 341 -14.49 12.70 6.80
C VAL A 341 -13.82 13.70 7.73
N SER A 342 -14.60 14.56 8.38
CA SER A 342 -14.04 15.51 9.34
C SER A 342 -13.49 14.77 10.56
N VAL A 343 -12.42 15.29 11.16
CA VAL A 343 -11.80 14.71 12.36
C VAL A 343 -12.81 14.56 13.50
N ALA A 344 -13.65 15.57 13.72
CA ALA A 344 -14.68 15.55 14.75
C ALA A 344 -15.70 14.42 14.52
N GLU A 345 -16.11 14.21 13.28
CA GLU A 345 -17.05 13.15 12.93
C GLU A 345 -16.42 11.76 13.04
N LEU A 346 -15.17 11.61 12.60
CA LEU A 346 -14.43 10.37 12.75
C LEU A 346 -14.23 10.01 14.23
N HIS A 347 -13.90 10.99 15.08
CA HIS A 347 -13.81 10.81 16.52
C HIS A 347 -15.15 10.37 17.12
N ARG A 348 -16.26 11.00 16.72
CA ARG A 348 -17.61 10.62 17.15
C ARG A 348 -17.91 9.16 16.78
N ILE A 349 -17.61 8.78 15.55
CA ILE A 349 -17.83 7.41 15.03
C ILE A 349 -17.02 6.38 15.81
N LEU A 350 -15.72 6.62 15.99
CA LEU A 350 -14.83 5.72 16.71
C LEU A 350 -15.25 5.56 18.18
N ARG A 351 -15.59 6.66 18.88
CA ARG A 351 -16.07 6.60 20.26
C ARG A 351 -17.33 5.76 20.40
N GLU A 352 -18.31 5.99 19.50
CA GLU A 352 -19.58 5.28 19.54
C GLU A 352 -19.45 3.79 19.18
N ALA A 353 -18.61 3.45 18.19
CA ALA A 353 -18.39 2.08 17.73
C ALA A 353 -17.55 1.26 18.73
N LEU A 354 -16.51 1.86 19.30
CA LEU A 354 -15.57 1.19 20.21
C LEU A 354 -16.00 1.29 21.68
N LEU A 355 -17.17 1.88 21.96
CA LEU A 355 -17.73 2.02 23.31
C LEU A 355 -16.78 2.72 24.29
N ILE A 356 -16.07 3.76 23.81
CA ILE A 356 -15.14 4.53 24.63
C ILE A 356 -15.96 5.52 25.46
N SER A 357 -15.98 5.34 26.78
CA SER A 357 -16.57 6.27 27.75
C SER A 357 -15.74 7.56 27.86
N GLU A 358 -16.40 8.68 28.18
CA GLU A 358 -15.77 10.01 28.35
C GLU A 358 -14.68 10.06 29.43
#